data_AF-A0A8T3QUP6-F1
#
_entry.id   AF-A0A8T3QUP6-F1
#
_cell.length_a   1.000
_cell.length_b   1.000
_cell.length_c   1.000
_cell.angle_alpha   90.00
_cell.angle_beta   90.00
_cell.angle_gamma   90.00
#
_symmetry.space_group_name_H-M   'P 1'
#
loop_
_entity.id
_entity.type
_entity.pdbx_description
1 polymer ?
#
loop_
_entity_poly.entity_id
_entity_poly.type
_entity_poly.pdbx_seq_one_letter_code
_entity_poly.pdbx_strand_id
1 'polypeptide(L)'
;MLDTSTLLLLPRITDPSALPGFPLISAVTLAEISLGPLVTDDEAERARRLAQVQQAEADFDPLAFDAAAARAFGQVASSLRRSGRKPAARALDALIAATAIANGLPLYTCDPDDFAGIEGLDVRLVPHPDDAR
;
A
#
# COMPACT_ATOMS: atom_id res chain seq x y z
N MET A 1 7.21 4.49 -2.21
CA MET A 1 6.14 3.60 -2.68
C MET A 1 4.90 3.88 -1.86
N LEU A 2 3.73 4.03 -2.49
CA LEU A 2 2.46 4.22 -1.79
C LEU A 2 1.89 2.84 -1.46
N ASP A 3 1.33 2.69 -0.26
CA ASP A 3 0.47 1.54 0.04
C ASP A 3 -0.94 1.74 -0.56
N THR A 4 -1.80 0.76 -0.33
CA THR A 4 -3.14 0.71 -0.93
C THR A 4 -4.05 1.81 -0.40
N SER A 5 -4.06 2.08 0.92
CA SER A 5 -4.91 3.13 1.49
C SER A 5 -4.46 4.52 1.00
N THR A 6 -3.16 4.78 0.95
CA THR A 6 -2.61 6.06 0.46
C THR A 6 -2.89 6.29 -1.00
N LEU A 7 -2.77 5.26 -1.85
CA LEU A 7 -3.14 5.36 -3.27
C LEU A 7 -4.62 5.76 -3.42
N LEU A 8 -5.51 5.12 -2.67
CA LEU A 8 -6.95 5.40 -2.75
C LEU A 8 -7.31 6.80 -2.25
N LEU A 9 -6.55 7.31 -1.28
CA LEU A 9 -6.72 8.65 -0.71
C LEU A 9 -5.94 9.74 -1.47
N LEU A 10 -5.06 9.37 -2.41
CA LEU A 10 -4.20 10.28 -3.15
C LEU A 10 -4.92 11.52 -3.72
N PRO A 11 -6.13 11.41 -4.32
CA PRO A 11 -6.85 12.59 -4.83
C PRO A 11 -7.28 13.61 -3.76
N ARG A 12 -7.25 13.21 -2.48
CA ARG A 12 -7.65 14.04 -1.33
C ARG A 12 -6.45 14.61 -0.57
N ILE A 13 -5.23 14.18 -0.88
CA ILE A 13 -4.01 14.68 -0.23
C ILE A 13 -3.65 16.03 -0.86
N THR A 14 -3.69 17.08 -0.05
CA THR A 14 -3.48 18.47 -0.52
C THR A 14 -2.07 18.98 -0.26
N ASP A 15 -1.34 18.37 0.67
CA ASP A 15 0.08 18.69 0.94
C ASP A 15 0.99 17.77 0.12
N PRO A 16 1.60 18.25 -0.98
CA PRO A 16 2.49 17.45 -1.81
C PRO A 16 3.82 17.12 -1.09
N SER A 17 4.19 17.85 -0.04
CA SER A 17 5.42 17.58 0.71
C SER A 17 5.31 16.30 1.57
N ALA A 18 4.09 15.84 1.83
CA ALA A 18 3.81 14.56 2.46
C ALA A 18 3.98 13.36 1.50
N LEU A 19 4.15 13.60 0.20
CA LEU A 19 4.24 12.57 -0.83
C LEU A 19 5.68 12.39 -1.35
N PRO A 20 6.02 11.23 -1.91
CA PRO A 20 7.29 11.07 -2.62
C PRO A 20 7.34 11.93 -3.88
N GLY A 21 8.52 12.43 -4.24
CA GLY A 21 8.70 13.18 -5.49
C GLY A 21 8.35 12.37 -6.75
N PHE A 22 8.52 11.04 -6.70
CA PHE A 22 8.07 10.11 -7.73
C PHE A 22 7.30 8.96 -7.07
N PRO A 23 5.95 9.00 -7.08
CA PRO A 23 5.15 7.95 -6.50
C PRO A 23 5.23 6.68 -7.35
N LEU A 24 5.32 5.55 -6.66
CA LEU A 24 5.32 4.19 -7.23
C LEU A 24 4.37 3.35 -6.39
N ILE A 25 3.77 2.33 -6.99
CA ILE A 25 2.93 1.34 -6.29
C ILE A 25 3.47 -0.07 -6.53
N SER A 26 3.04 -1.02 -5.70
CA SER A 26 3.30 -2.44 -5.94
C SER A 26 2.21 -3.07 -6.81
N ALA A 27 2.53 -4.14 -7.52
CA ALA A 27 1.54 -4.98 -8.20
C ALA A 27 0.53 -5.60 -7.22
N VAL A 28 0.91 -5.75 -5.95
CA VAL A 28 0.01 -6.23 -4.88
C VAL A 28 -1.06 -5.19 -4.58
N THR A 29 -0.68 -3.91 -4.49
CA THR A 29 -1.62 -2.79 -4.35
C THR A 29 -2.60 -2.72 -5.52
N LEU A 30 -2.11 -2.89 -6.75
CA LEU A 30 -2.98 -2.97 -7.94
C LEU A 30 -3.96 -4.15 -7.83
N ALA A 31 -3.48 -5.32 -7.40
CA ALA A 31 -4.33 -6.50 -7.20
C ALA A 31 -5.43 -6.26 -6.14
N GLU A 32 -5.10 -5.58 -5.03
CA GLU A 32 -6.08 -5.23 -3.98
C GLU A 32 -7.20 -4.34 -4.51
N ILE A 33 -6.84 -3.24 -5.20
CA ILE A 33 -7.86 -2.32 -5.74
C ILE A 33 -8.67 -2.96 -6.87
N SER A 34 -8.09 -3.92 -7.60
CA SER A 34 -8.76 -4.67 -8.67
C SER A 34 -9.83 -5.63 -8.15
N LEU A 35 -9.67 -6.15 -6.92
CA LEU A 35 -10.69 -6.97 -6.27
C LEU A 35 -11.93 -6.14 -5.88
N GLY A 36 -11.73 -4.90 -5.45
CA GLY A 36 -12.75 -4.03 -4.90
C GLY A 36 -14.05 -3.92 -5.73
N PRO A 37 -13.99 -3.65 -7.05
CA PRO A 37 -15.16 -3.62 -7.92
C PRO A 37 -15.86 -4.97 -8.06
N LEU A 38 -15.16 -6.10 -7.88
CA LEU A 38 -15.72 -7.44 -8.12
C LEU A 38 -16.55 -7.96 -6.94
N VAL A 39 -16.31 -7.43 -5.73
CA VAL A 39 -16.91 -7.94 -4.48
C VAL A 39 -17.93 -7.00 -3.85
N THR A 40 -18.25 -5.88 -4.50
CA THR A 40 -19.33 -4.97 -4.08
C THR A 40 -20.64 -5.32 -4.78
N ASP A 41 -21.77 -5.16 -4.10
CA ASP A 41 -23.12 -5.28 -4.68
C ASP A 41 -23.73 -3.91 -5.05
N ASP A 42 -23.11 -2.81 -4.61
CA ASP A 42 -23.52 -1.44 -4.94
C ASP A 42 -22.92 -1.00 -6.29
N GLU A 43 -23.77 -0.66 -7.25
CA GLU A 43 -23.39 -0.22 -8.60
C GLU A 43 -22.60 1.10 -8.60
N ALA A 44 -22.98 2.06 -7.76
CA ALA A 44 -22.28 3.34 -7.68
C ALA A 44 -20.87 3.15 -7.10
N GLU A 45 -20.75 2.34 -6.05
CA GLU A 45 -19.45 1.99 -5.47
C GLU A 45 -18.60 1.16 -6.44
N ARG A 46 -19.22 0.26 -7.23
CA ARG A 46 -18.53 -0.49 -8.29
C ARG A 46 -17.92 0.45 -9.32
N ALA A 47 -18.71 1.39 -9.84
CA ALA A 47 -18.25 2.36 -10.82
C ALA A 47 -17.11 3.23 -10.26
N ARG A 48 -17.24 3.69 -9.01
CA ARG A 48 -16.20 4.47 -8.32
C ARG A 48 -14.89 3.68 -8.20
N ARG A 49 -14.93 2.43 -7.74
CA ARG A 49 -13.74 1.58 -7.60
C ARG A 49 -13.12 1.22 -8.95
N LEU A 50 -13.94 0.98 -9.98
CA LEU A 50 -13.43 0.69 -11.31
C LEU A 50 -12.67 1.89 -11.89
N ALA A 51 -13.17 3.11 -11.68
CA ALA A 51 -12.46 4.33 -12.06
C ALA A 51 -11.11 4.47 -11.33
N GLN A 52 -11.03 4.06 -10.04
CA GLN A 52 -9.77 4.05 -9.31
C GLN A 52 -8.75 3.06 -9.88
N VAL A 53 -9.20 1.86 -10.30
CA VAL A 53 -8.33 0.88 -10.97
C VAL A 53 -7.79 1.44 -12.28
N GLN A 54 -8.67 1.95 -13.14
CA GLN A 54 -8.30 2.51 -14.44
C GLN A 54 -7.32 3.67 -14.31
N GLN A 55 -7.54 4.55 -13.33
CA GLN A 55 -6.64 5.66 -13.07
C GLN A 55 -5.26 5.15 -12.60
N ALA A 56 -5.22 4.16 -11.71
CA ALA A 56 -3.96 3.59 -11.26
C ALA A 56 -3.18 2.90 -12.41
N GLU A 57 -3.87 2.21 -13.32
CA GLU A 57 -3.25 1.60 -14.51
C GLU A 57 -2.73 2.64 -15.51
N ALA A 58 -3.38 3.81 -15.59
CA ALA A 58 -2.94 4.90 -16.45
C ALA A 58 -1.73 5.66 -15.87
N ASP A 59 -1.70 5.82 -14.54
CA ASP A 59 -0.72 6.67 -13.86
C ASP A 59 0.55 5.93 -13.42
N PHE A 60 0.51 4.60 -13.26
CA PHE A 60 1.61 3.83 -12.66
C PHE A 60 2.02 2.60 -13.48
N ASP A 61 3.33 2.31 -13.44
CA ASP A 61 3.89 1.00 -13.78
C ASP A 61 4.23 0.25 -12.46
N PRO A 62 3.41 -0.72 -12.02
CA PRO A 62 3.54 -1.31 -10.70
C PRO A 62 4.79 -2.18 -10.54
N LEU A 63 5.46 -2.06 -9.39
CA LEU A 63 6.60 -2.91 -9.04
C LEU A 63 6.14 -4.35 -8.78
N ALA A 64 6.74 -5.30 -9.50
CA ALA A 64 6.44 -6.72 -9.36
C ALA A 64 6.88 -7.26 -7.98
N PHE A 65 6.12 -8.22 -7.46
CA PHE A 65 6.58 -9.04 -6.34
C PHE A 65 7.49 -10.15 -6.89
N ASP A 66 8.80 -9.90 -6.89
CA ASP A 66 9.81 -10.79 -7.47
C ASP A 66 10.55 -11.65 -6.42
N ALA A 67 11.63 -12.31 -6.83
CA ALA A 67 12.43 -13.15 -5.94
C ALA A 67 13.12 -12.36 -4.80
N ALA A 68 13.47 -11.10 -5.02
CA ALA A 68 14.06 -10.25 -3.98
C ALA A 68 12.99 -9.85 -2.95
N ALA A 69 11.80 -9.46 -3.41
CA ALA A 69 10.65 -9.22 -2.55
C ALA A 69 10.25 -10.48 -1.76
N ALA A 70 10.24 -11.65 -2.40
CA ALA A 70 9.97 -12.92 -1.73
C ALA A 70 10.97 -13.24 -0.60
N ARG A 71 12.24 -12.87 -0.77
CA ARG A 71 13.26 -13.03 0.29
C ARG A 71 13.04 -12.03 1.43
N ALA A 72 12.74 -10.77 1.11
CA ALA A 72 12.43 -9.74 2.10
C ALA A 72 11.17 -10.10 2.91
N PHE A 73 10.17 -10.73 2.28
CA PHE A 73 8.94 -11.17 2.94
C PHE A 73 9.20 -12.06 4.16
N GLY A 74 10.20 -12.94 4.13
CA GLY A 74 10.56 -13.76 5.29
C GLY A 74 10.92 -12.94 6.52
N GLN A 75 11.63 -11.82 6.34
CA GLN A 75 12.00 -10.90 7.41
C GLN A 75 10.79 -10.10 7.90
N VAL A 76 9.96 -9.62 6.97
CA VAL A 76 8.71 -8.90 7.28
C VAL A 76 7.76 -9.79 8.10
N ALA A 77 7.48 -11.00 7.62
CA ALA A 77 6.60 -11.95 8.28
C ALA A 77 7.12 -12.34 9.67
N SER A 78 8.44 -12.50 9.82
CA SER A 78 9.06 -12.75 11.13
C SER A 78 8.87 -11.57 12.09
N SER A 79 9.07 -10.34 11.61
CA SER A 79 8.87 -9.11 12.40
C SER A 79 7.42 -8.95 12.86
N LEU A 80 6.46 -9.13 11.94
CA LEU A 80 5.04 -9.07 12.24
C LEU A 80 4.62 -10.15 13.27
N ARG A 81 5.13 -11.38 13.15
CA ARG A 81 4.85 -12.45 14.12
C ARG A 81 5.38 -12.12 15.52
N ARG A 82 6.58 -11.53 15.63
CA ARG A 82 7.14 -11.10 16.94
C ARG A 82 6.33 -9.99 17.58
N SER A 83 5.71 -9.12 16.79
CA SER A 83 4.87 -8.02 17.28
C SER A 83 3.48 -8.46 17.79
N GLY A 84 3.16 -9.76 17.77
CA GLY A 84 1.89 -10.28 18.27
C GLY A 84 0.67 -9.99 17.38
N ARG A 85 0.89 -9.50 16.16
CA ARG A 85 -0.18 -9.11 15.22
C ARG A 85 -0.77 -10.34 14.51
N LYS A 86 -2.09 -10.33 14.29
CA LYS A 86 -2.82 -11.45 13.65
C LYS A 86 -2.39 -11.59 12.18
N PRO A 87 -1.90 -12.76 11.73
CA PRO A 87 -1.28 -12.92 10.40
C PRO A 87 -2.21 -12.78 9.19
N ALA A 88 -3.49 -13.16 9.32
CA ALA A 88 -4.39 -13.28 8.16
C ALA A 88 -4.88 -11.93 7.63
N ALA A 89 -5.03 -10.93 8.50
CA ALA A 89 -5.61 -9.64 8.15
C ALA A 89 -4.64 -8.72 7.38
N ARG A 90 -3.34 -9.09 7.28
CA ARG A 90 -2.28 -8.22 6.75
C ARG A 90 -1.29 -8.95 5.83
N ALA A 91 -1.74 -10.04 5.21
CA ALA A 91 -0.89 -10.81 4.30
C ALA A 91 -0.45 -9.97 3.09
N LEU A 92 -1.34 -9.11 2.57
CA LEU A 92 -1.05 -8.23 1.44
C LEU A 92 -0.13 -7.07 1.85
N ASP A 93 -0.38 -6.43 3.00
CA ASP A 93 0.54 -5.42 3.58
C ASP A 93 1.97 -5.95 3.74
N ALA A 94 2.12 -7.22 4.15
CA ALA A 94 3.43 -7.84 4.26
C ALA A 94 4.13 -7.99 2.90
N LEU A 95 3.38 -8.29 1.83
CA LEU A 95 3.94 -8.35 0.47
C LEU A 95 4.28 -6.95 -0.07
N ILE A 96 3.45 -5.94 0.24
CA ILE A 96 3.71 -4.53 -0.08
C ILE A 96 4.99 -4.07 0.61
N ALA A 97 5.10 -4.26 1.93
CA ALA A 97 6.28 -3.91 2.71
C ALA A 97 7.54 -4.63 2.18
N ALA A 98 7.43 -5.91 1.85
CA ALA A 98 8.54 -6.67 1.28
C ALA A 98 8.98 -6.12 -0.09
N THR A 99 8.04 -5.68 -0.92
CA THR A 99 8.33 -5.03 -2.21
C THR A 99 9.05 -3.69 -2.00
N ALA A 100 8.64 -2.89 -1.01
CA ALA A 100 9.33 -1.64 -0.66
C ALA A 100 10.76 -1.90 -0.21
N ILE A 101 10.97 -2.85 0.71
CA ILE A 101 12.30 -3.23 1.22
C ILE A 101 13.21 -3.71 0.08
N ALA A 102 12.72 -4.61 -0.79
CA ALA A 102 13.51 -5.16 -1.88
C ALA A 102 13.97 -4.09 -2.89
N ASN A 103 13.20 -3.02 -3.05
CA ASN A 103 13.54 -1.90 -3.93
C ASN A 103 14.25 -0.74 -3.21
N GLY A 104 14.48 -0.85 -1.89
CA GLY A 104 15.10 0.22 -1.09
C GLY A 104 14.26 1.50 -1.04
N LEU A 105 12.93 1.37 -1.11
CA LEU A 105 12.01 2.50 -1.16
C LEU A 105 11.34 2.72 0.21
N PRO A 106 11.16 3.99 0.65
CA PRO A 106 10.25 4.29 1.75
C PRO A 106 8.81 3.93 1.38
N LEU A 107 8.06 3.43 2.37
CA LEU A 107 6.63 3.15 2.26
C LEU A 107 5.84 4.32 2.85
N TYR A 108 5.06 4.99 2.01
CA TYR A 108 4.17 6.08 2.39
C TYR A 108 2.78 5.50 2.68
N THR A 109 2.27 5.80 3.86
CA THR A 109 1.02 5.22 4.38
C THR A 109 0.24 6.22 5.22
N CYS A 110 -1.09 6.20 5.10
CA CYS A 110 -2.00 6.87 6.03
C CYS A 110 -2.17 6.09 7.35
N ASP A 111 -1.75 4.82 7.38
CA ASP A 111 -1.93 3.88 8.48
C ASP A 111 -0.55 3.36 8.97
N PRO A 112 0.36 4.23 9.45
CA PRO A 112 1.75 3.84 9.76
C PRO A 112 1.84 2.76 10.84
N ASP A 113 0.83 2.71 11.72
CA ASP A 113 0.73 1.68 12.73
C ASP A 113 0.66 0.30 12.11
N ASP A 114 0.12 0.10 10.91
CA ASP A 114 0.00 -1.21 10.29
C ASP A 114 1.34 -1.83 9.89
N PHE A 115 2.34 -0.97 9.68
CA PHE A 115 3.71 -1.32 9.31
C PHE A 115 4.71 -1.19 10.46
N ALA A 116 4.28 -0.70 11.63
CA ALA A 116 5.14 -0.54 12.78
C ALA A 116 5.79 -1.87 13.23
N GLY A 117 7.09 -1.81 13.53
CA GLY A 117 7.88 -2.94 14.01
C GLY A 117 8.42 -3.86 12.91
N ILE A 118 8.19 -3.55 11.62
CA ILE A 118 8.85 -4.24 10.50
C ILE A 118 10.30 -3.74 10.39
N GLU A 119 11.24 -4.63 10.68
CA GLU A 119 12.67 -4.32 10.58
C GLU A 119 13.09 -4.06 9.13
N GLY A 120 13.86 -3.00 8.89
CA GLY A 120 14.36 -2.63 7.57
C GLY A 120 13.38 -1.86 6.68
N LEU A 121 12.14 -1.61 7.13
CA LEU A 121 11.17 -0.79 6.43
C LEU A 121 11.26 0.67 6.88
N ASP A 122 11.49 1.61 5.94
CA ASP A 122 11.35 3.05 6.18
C ASP A 122 9.87 3.44 5.96
N VAL A 123 9.15 3.73 7.04
CA VAL A 123 7.73 4.12 7.01
C VAL A 123 7.61 5.64 7.08
N ARG A 124 6.91 6.23 6.12
CA ARG A 124 6.62 7.67 6.04
C ARG A 124 5.13 7.90 6.23
N LEU A 125 4.78 8.59 7.31
CA LEU A 125 3.39 8.98 7.56
C LEU A 125 2.93 9.98 6.50
N VAL A 126 1.78 9.69 5.91
CA VAL A 126 0.97 10.61 5.13
C VAL A 126 -0.22 11.00 6.01
N PRO A 127 -0.43 12.29 6.34
CA PRO A 127 -1.58 12.70 7.14
C PRO A 127 -2.89 12.26 6.49
N HIS A 128 -3.75 11.58 7.25
CA HIS A 128 -5.03 11.15 6.73
C HIS A 128 -5.90 12.39 6.44
N PRO A 129 -6.55 12.48 5.26
CA PRO A 129 -7.25 13.71 4.84
C PRO A 129 -8.47 14.05 5.71
N ASP A 130 -8.96 13.11 6.51
CA ASP A 130 -10.05 13.36 7.49
C ASP A 130 -9.55 13.82 8.87
N ASP A 131 -8.25 13.70 9.17
CA ASP A 131 -7.67 14.12 10.45
C ASP A 131 -7.38 15.64 10.51
N ALA A 132 -7.45 16.32 9.37
CA ALA A 132 -7.28 17.77 9.25
C ALA A 132 -8.54 18.57 9.64
N ARG A 133 -9.49 17.98 10.37
CA ARG A 133 -10.74 18.61 10.82
C ARG A 133 -10.68 19.10 12.27
#